data_AF-A0A146KXX2-F1
#
_entry.id   AF-A0A146KXX2-F1
#
_cell.length_a   1.000
_cell.length_b   1.000
_cell.length_c   1.000
_cell.angle_alpha   90.00
_cell.angle_beta   90.00
_cell.angle_gamma   90.00
#
_symmetry.space_group_name_H-M   'P 1'
#
loop_
_entity.id
_entity.type
_entity.pdbx_description
1 polymer ?
#
loop_
_entity_poly.entity_id
_entity_poly.type
_entity_poly.pdbx_seq_one_letter_code
_entity_poly.pdbx_strand_id
1 'polypeptide(L)'
;PQPSEPVLSCSGGFEGFYTYKMNGVDLVICPFDRSHIMLAKRLQYHLRKCVIQHKTKKIQCPHNASEYIDAEDFVTHLTICPSRQRRAIQEWNSKQTKKNPNIVASPPIDTTLPYIIEEYW
;
A
#
# COMPACT_ATOMS: atom_id res chain seq x y z
N PRO A 1 28.91 -16.66 14.78
CA PRO A 1 27.81 -16.47 13.81
C PRO A 1 26.78 -15.48 14.38
N GLN A 2 26.93 -14.20 14.02
CA GLN A 2 25.93 -13.19 14.36
C GLN A 2 24.61 -13.54 13.66
N PRO A 3 23.44 -13.46 14.32
CA PRO A 3 22.17 -13.57 13.63
C PRO A 3 22.11 -12.44 12.60
N SER A 4 21.99 -12.79 11.34
CA SER A 4 21.85 -11.84 10.24
C SER A 4 20.75 -10.85 10.59
N GLU A 5 21.12 -9.58 10.78
CA GLU A 5 20.16 -8.49 10.93
C GLU A 5 19.17 -8.55 9.75
N PRO A 6 17.86 -8.33 9.99
CA PRO A 6 16.90 -8.28 8.91
C PRO A 6 17.28 -7.13 7.98
N VAL A 7 17.85 -7.48 6.83
CA VAL A 7 18.17 -6.53 5.76
C VAL A 7 16.88 -5.81 5.38
N LEU A 8 16.78 -4.56 5.81
CA LEU A 8 15.81 -3.61 5.32
C LEU A 8 16.15 -3.36 3.84
N SER A 9 15.62 -4.23 2.98
CA SER A 9 15.72 -4.08 1.53
C SER A 9 14.85 -2.90 1.10
N CYS A 10 15.42 -1.70 1.18
CA CYS A 10 14.96 -0.52 0.44
C CYS A 10 15.28 -0.72 -1.05
N SER A 11 14.54 -1.61 -1.71
CA SER A 11 14.66 -1.85 -3.14
C SER A 11 13.33 -1.50 -3.80
N GLY A 12 13.15 -0.22 -4.14
CA GLY A 12 12.15 0.23 -5.12
C GLY A 12 10.75 0.57 -4.57
N GLY A 13 10.42 1.85 -4.62
CA GLY A 13 9.06 2.37 -4.84
C GLY A 13 8.02 2.14 -3.74
N PHE A 14 7.99 3.04 -2.75
CA PHE A 14 6.87 3.50 -1.91
C PHE A 14 5.65 2.59 -1.59
N GLU A 15 5.73 1.26 -1.65
CA GLU A 15 4.71 0.41 -1.05
C GLU A 15 4.85 0.53 0.47
N GLY A 16 4.10 1.48 1.04
CA GLY A 16 4.03 1.83 2.47
C GLY A 16 3.43 0.74 3.34
N PHE A 17 3.74 -0.52 3.04
CA PHE A 17 3.46 -1.65 3.91
C PHE A 17 4.75 -2.43 4.10
N TYR A 18 5.02 -2.72 5.36
CA TYR A 18 6.06 -3.63 5.82
C TYR A 18 5.74 -5.09 5.44
N THR A 19 5.45 -5.36 4.16
CA THR A 19 5.13 -6.67 3.64
C THR A 19 6.42 -7.41 3.32
N TYR A 20 6.50 -8.68 3.70
CA TYR A 20 7.57 -9.55 3.26
C TYR A 20 7.03 -10.97 3.05
N LYS A 21 7.54 -11.64 2.03
CA LYS A 21 7.18 -13.02 1.70
C LYS A 21 8.21 -13.96 2.31
N MET A 22 7.77 -14.84 3.20
CA MET A 22 8.59 -15.99 3.65
C MET A 22 7.90 -17.29 3.28
N ASN A 23 8.59 -18.14 2.51
CA ASN A 23 8.11 -19.46 2.11
C ASN A 23 6.69 -19.46 1.51
N GLY A 24 6.40 -18.46 0.66
CA GLY A 24 5.09 -18.29 0.02
C GLY A 24 4.00 -17.68 0.91
N VAL A 25 4.34 -17.26 2.12
CA VAL A 25 3.41 -16.64 3.08
C VAL A 25 3.65 -15.13 3.13
N ASP A 26 2.57 -14.36 2.95
CA ASP A 26 2.59 -12.90 3.09
C ASP A 26 2.52 -12.50 4.57
N LEU A 27 3.61 -11.92 5.07
CA LEU A 27 3.74 -11.36 6.40
C LEU A 27 3.77 -9.84 6.32
N VAL A 28 3.29 -9.19 7.38
CA VAL A 28 3.21 -7.74 7.50
C VAL A 28 3.59 -7.29 8.91
N ILE A 29 4.24 -6.13 9.00
CA ILE A 29 4.50 -5.45 10.26
C ILE A 29 3.39 -4.41 10.52
N CYS A 30 2.96 -4.31 11.76
CA CYS A 30 1.93 -3.34 12.16
C CYS A 30 2.43 -1.89 12.01
N PRO A 31 1.60 -0.97 11.49
CA PRO A 31 1.97 0.45 11.37
C PRO A 31 2.10 1.19 12.71
N PHE A 32 1.59 0.63 13.81
CA PHE A 32 1.65 1.24 15.15
C PHE A 32 2.79 0.72 16.01
N ASP A 33 3.26 -0.51 15.77
CA ASP A 33 4.32 -1.14 16.54
C ASP A 33 5.10 -2.11 15.64
N ARG A 34 6.41 -1.86 15.50
CA ARG A 34 7.30 -2.67 14.66
C ARG A 34 7.53 -4.08 15.21
N SER A 35 7.24 -4.30 16.48
CA SER A 35 7.34 -5.61 17.14
C SER A 35 6.21 -6.55 16.71
N HIS A 36 5.10 -6.00 16.21
CA HIS A 36 3.96 -6.79 15.78
C HIS A 36 4.12 -7.24 14.33
N ILE A 37 4.50 -8.51 14.17
CA ILE A 37 4.59 -9.20 12.90
C ILE A 37 3.46 -10.21 12.80
N MET A 38 2.73 -10.21 11.68
CA MET A 38 1.61 -11.14 11.49
C MET A 38 1.35 -11.45 10.02
N LEU A 39 0.46 -12.39 9.74
CA LEU A 39 -0.01 -12.66 8.39
C LEU A 39 -0.78 -11.45 7.83
N ALA A 40 -0.59 -11.12 6.55
CA ALA A 40 -1.28 -10.02 5.87
C ALA A 40 -2.81 -10.09 6.08
N LYS A 41 -3.38 -11.28 5.94
CA LYS A 41 -4.82 -11.55 6.17
C LYS A 41 -5.32 -11.26 7.60
N ARG A 42 -4.43 -11.22 8.59
CA ARG A 42 -4.77 -10.95 10.00
C ARG A 42 -4.65 -9.48 10.38
N LEU A 43 -4.01 -8.67 9.54
CA LEU A 43 -3.73 -7.26 9.84
C LEU A 43 -4.99 -6.47 10.12
N GLN A 44 -6.03 -6.57 9.28
CA GLN A 44 -7.29 -5.84 9.47
C GLN A 44 -7.94 -6.14 10.83
N TYR A 45 -7.93 -7.41 11.25
CA TYR A 45 -8.46 -7.83 12.55
C TYR A 45 -7.63 -7.28 13.71
N HIS A 46 -6.31 -7.26 13.56
CA HIS A 46 -5.38 -6.73 14.54
C HIS A 46 -5.53 -5.21 14.74
N LEU A 47 -5.64 -4.46 13.63
CA LEU A 47 -5.71 -2.99 13.64
C LEU A 47 -6.88 -2.47 14.48
N ARG A 48 -8.05 -3.13 14.47
CA ARG A 48 -9.22 -2.72 15.27
C ARG A 48 -8.92 -2.53 16.75
N LYS A 49 -8.03 -3.35 17.32
CA LYS A 49 -7.62 -3.26 18.73
C LYS A 49 -6.37 -2.40 18.90
N CYS A 50 -5.40 -2.57 17.99
CA CYS A 50 -4.11 -1.90 18.08
C CYS A 50 -4.22 -0.36 17.99
N VAL A 51 -5.12 0.15 17.15
CA VAL A 51 -5.38 1.60 17.01
C VAL A 51 -5.83 2.21 18.34
N ILE A 52 -6.72 1.53 19.06
CA ILE A 52 -7.27 2.00 20.34
C ILE A 52 -6.17 2.04 21.40
N GLN A 53 -5.29 1.03 21.39
CA GLN A 53 -4.20 0.90 22.35
C GLN A 53 -3.10 1.94 22.13
N HIS A 54 -2.73 2.24 20.88
CA HIS A 54 -1.55 3.05 20.60
C HIS A 54 -1.80 4.57 20.49
N LYS A 55 -3.05 5.06 20.52
CA LYS A 55 -3.44 6.50 20.53
C LYS A 55 -2.54 7.44 19.68
N THR A 56 -2.00 6.95 18.57
CA THR A 56 -1.13 7.73 17.69
C THR A 56 -1.95 8.64 16.79
N LYS A 57 -1.34 9.73 16.29
CA LYS A 57 -1.95 10.67 15.34
C LYS A 57 -1.98 10.14 13.88
N LYS A 58 -2.07 8.83 13.68
CA LYS A 58 -2.16 8.24 12.34
C LYS A 58 -3.61 8.21 11.87
N ILE A 59 -3.83 8.56 10.62
CA ILE A 59 -5.13 8.63 9.94
C ILE A 59 -5.26 7.43 8.99
N GLN A 60 -6.44 6.81 8.97
CA GLN A 60 -6.72 5.69 8.07
C GLN A 60 -6.94 6.19 6.62
N CYS A 61 -6.37 5.48 5.64
CA CYS A 61 -6.61 5.78 4.23
C CYS A 61 -8.08 5.52 3.84
N PRO A 62 -8.76 6.46 3.14
CA PRO A 62 -10.12 6.24 2.62
C PRO A 62 -10.22 5.15 1.55
N HIS A 63 -9.12 4.86 0.85
CA HIS A 63 -9.07 3.88 -0.24
C HIS A 63 -8.55 2.51 0.21
N ASN A 64 -7.85 2.43 1.35
CA ASN A 64 -7.28 1.20 1.89
C ASN A 64 -7.48 1.13 3.41
N ALA A 65 -8.42 0.30 3.85
CA ALA A 65 -8.76 0.16 5.26
C ALA A 65 -7.61 -0.41 6.14
N SER A 66 -6.55 -0.95 5.54
CA SER A 66 -5.42 -1.49 6.30
C SER A 66 -4.29 -0.46 6.46
N GLU A 67 -4.37 0.68 5.78
CA GLU A 67 -3.29 1.66 5.66
C GLU A 67 -3.51 2.83 6.61
N TYR A 68 -2.45 3.16 7.36
CA TYR A 68 -2.44 4.25 8.32
C TYR A 68 -1.26 5.17 8.03
N ILE A 69 -1.58 6.43 7.77
CA ILE A 69 -0.64 7.48 7.37
C ILE A 69 -0.51 8.47 8.52
N ASP A 70 0.67 9.06 8.72
CA ASP A 70 0.81 10.15 9.68
C ASP A 70 -0.04 11.36 9.25
N ALA A 71 -0.61 12.07 10.23
CA ALA A 71 -1.53 13.18 9.93
C ALA A 71 -0.91 14.27 9.04
N GLU A 72 0.40 14.47 9.15
CA GLU A 72 1.18 15.46 8.38
C GLU A 72 1.29 15.06 6.90
N ASP A 73 1.46 13.77 6.62
CA ASP A 73 1.61 13.21 5.28
C ASP A 73 0.27 12.81 4.62
N PHE A 74 -0.85 12.99 5.33
CA PHE A 74 -2.14 12.53 4.83
C PHE A 74 -2.55 13.24 3.53
N VAL A 75 -2.29 14.56 3.42
CA VAL A 75 -2.65 15.35 2.24
C VAL A 75 -1.83 14.93 1.03
N THR A 76 -0.52 14.76 1.20
CA THR A 76 0.38 14.31 0.14
C THR A 76 0.02 12.88 -0.27
N HIS A 77 -0.21 11.99 0.70
CA HIS A 77 -0.67 10.62 0.44
C HIS A 77 -1.91 10.58 -0.45
N LEU A 78 -2.93 11.40 -0.22
CA LEU A 78 -4.15 11.38 -1.05
C LEU A 78 -3.88 11.68 -2.54
N THR A 79 -2.88 12.51 -2.85
CA THR A 79 -2.50 12.83 -4.23
C THR A 79 -1.78 11.67 -4.92
N ILE A 80 -0.95 10.92 -4.19
CA ILE A 80 -0.11 9.84 -4.73
C ILE A 80 -0.60 8.45 -4.32
N CYS A 81 -1.81 8.33 -3.75
CA CYS A 81 -2.30 7.11 -3.15
C CYS A 81 -2.42 5.98 -4.21
N PRO A 82 -1.65 4.88 -4.09
CA PRO A 82 -1.68 3.81 -5.08
C PRO A 82 -3.01 3.06 -5.04
N SER A 83 -3.62 2.96 -3.86
CA SER A 83 -4.94 2.35 -3.69
C SER A 83 -6.05 3.17 -4.36
N ARG A 84 -5.94 4.50 -4.38
CA ARG A 84 -6.85 5.39 -5.14
C ARG A 84 -6.71 5.14 -6.64
N GLN A 85 -5.48 5.10 -7.14
CA GLN A 85 -5.19 4.87 -8.55
C GLN A 85 -5.72 3.50 -9.02
N ARG A 86 -5.45 2.45 -8.24
CA ARG A 86 -5.93 1.08 -8.53
C ARG A 86 -7.45 1.02 -8.62
N ARG A 87 -8.16 1.69 -7.70
CA ARG A 87 -9.62 1.80 -7.73
C ARG A 87 -10.12 2.53 -8.98
N ALA A 88 -9.51 3.67 -9.32
CA ALA A 88 -9.87 4.42 -10.53
C ALA A 88 -9.68 3.59 -11.81
N ILE A 89 -8.58 2.84 -11.92
CA ILE A 89 -8.32 1.93 -13.03
C ILE A 89 -9.37 0.82 -13.08
N GLN A 90 -9.68 0.19 -11.94
CA GLN A 90 -10.69 -0.87 -11.88
C GLN A 90 -12.08 -0.37 -12.29
N GLU A 91 -12.47 0.83 -11.85
CA GLU A 91 -13.72 1.47 -12.23
C GLU A 91 -13.75 1.77 -13.74
N TRP A 92 -12.65 2.25 -14.31
CA TRP A 92 -12.52 2.49 -15.75
C TRP A 92 -12.64 1.18 -16.54
N ASN A 93 -11.88 0.14 -16.16
CA ASN A 93 -11.93 -1.19 -16.77
C ASN A 93 -13.36 -1.77 -16.76
N SER A 94 -14.05 -1.64 -15.62
CA SER A 94 -15.42 -2.15 -15.42
C SER A 94 -16.46 -1.45 -16.31
N LYS A 95 -16.21 -0.20 -16.73
CA LYS A 95 -17.06 0.53 -17.67
C LYS A 95 -16.78 0.12 -19.12
N GLN A 96 -15.54 -0.22 -19.46
CA GLN A 96 -15.14 -0.65 -20.81
C GLN A 96 -15.63 -2.07 -21.12
N THR A 97 -15.49 -3.01 -20.18
CA THR A 97 -15.97 -4.40 -20.36
C THR A 97 -17.47 -4.48 -20.59
N LYS A 98 -18.26 -3.55 -20.03
CA LYS A 98 -19.71 -3.42 -20.29
C LYS A 98 -20.03 -2.91 -21.70
N LYS A 99 -19.13 -2.16 -22.33
CA LYS A 99 -19.32 -1.58 -23.67
C LYS A 99 -18.79 -2.49 -24.79
N ASN A 100 -17.75 -3.27 -24.54
CA ASN A 100 -17.26 -4.29 -25.46
C ASN A 100 -16.37 -5.31 -24.70
N PRO A 101 -16.73 -6.61 -24.68
CA PRO A 101 -15.96 -7.65 -23.98
C PRO A 101 -14.58 -7.94 -24.60
N ASN A 102 -14.27 -7.42 -25.79
CA ASN A 102 -13.00 -7.65 -26.49
C ASN A 102 -11.98 -6.48 -26.39
N ILE A 103 -12.27 -5.42 -25.63
CA ILE A 103 -11.31 -4.32 -25.43
C ILE A 103 -10.30 -4.71 -24.35
N VAL A 104 -9.02 -4.80 -24.73
CA VAL A 104 -7.90 -4.89 -23.77
C VAL A 104 -7.80 -3.55 -23.05
N ALA A 105 -8.06 -3.57 -21.75
CA ALA A 105 -8.13 -2.37 -20.94
C ALA A 105 -6.70 -1.84 -20.64
N SER A 106 -6.22 -0.89 -21.44
CA SER A 106 -5.01 -0.13 -21.13
C SER A 106 -5.36 0.99 -20.14
N PRO A 107 -4.76 1.05 -18.94
CA PRO A 107 -5.12 2.05 -17.94
C PRO A 107 -4.96 3.47 -18.48
N PRO A 108 -5.84 4.42 -18.14
CA PRO A 108 -5.63 5.82 -18.47
C PRO A 108 -4.32 6.27 -17.82
N ILE A 109 -3.43 6.84 -18.63
CA ILE A 109 -2.17 7.42 -18.17
C ILE A 109 -2.53 8.53 -17.19
N ASP A 110 -2.20 8.35 -15.91
CA ASP A 110 -2.43 9.37 -14.88
C ASP A 110 -1.36 10.45 -15.03
N THR A 111 -1.71 11.53 -15.73
CA THR A 111 -0.82 12.67 -15.98
C THR A 111 -0.59 13.56 -14.75
N THR A 112 -1.23 13.25 -13.61
CA THR A 112 -1.05 14.02 -12.37
C THR A 112 0.14 13.56 -11.53
N LEU A 113 0.77 12.45 -11.90
CA LEU A 113 2.04 12.00 -11.32
C LEU A 113 3.19 12.37 -12.28
N PRO A 114 4.18 13.15 -11.83
CA PRO A 114 5.41 13.28 -12.61
C PRO A 114 6.05 11.89 -12.68
N TYR A 115 6.11 11.35 -13.89
CA TYR A 115 6.89 10.16 -14.20
C TYR A 115 8.36 10.52 -13.97
N ILE A 116 8.87 10.26 -12.76
CA ILE A 116 10.30 10.34 -12.50
C ILE A 116 10.92 9.15 -13.22
N ILE A 117 11.37 9.40 -14.44
CA ILE A 117 12.34 8.55 -15.11
C ILE A 117 13.64 8.76 -14.34
N GLU A 118 13.91 7.93 -13.34
CA GLU A 118 15.32 7.73 -12.99
C GLU A 118 15.93 6.91 -14.13
N GLU A 119 16.49 7.63 -15.11
CA GLU A 119 17.41 7.07 -16.10
C GLU A 119 18.62 6.50 -15.36
N TYR A 120 18.63 5.18 -15.17
CA TYR A 120 19.84 4.45 -14.84
C TYR A 120 20.64 4.24 -16.13
N TRP A 121 21.64 5.08 -16.34
CA TRP A 121 22.87 4.72 -17.06
C TRP A 121 23.74 3.80 -16.19
#